data_AF-A0A0X8IC77-F1
#
_entry.id   AF-A0A0X8IC77-F1
#
_cell.length_a   1.000
_cell.length_b   1.000
_cell.length_c   1.000
_cell.angle_alpha   90.00
_cell.angle_beta   90.00
_cell.angle_gamma   90.00
#
_symmetry.space_group_name_H-M   'P 1'
#
loop_
_entity.id
_entity.type
_entity.pdbx_description
1 polymer ?
#
loop_
_entity_poly.entity_id
_entity_poly.type
_entity_poly.pdbx_seq_one_letter_code
_entity_poly.pdbx_strand_id
1 'polypeptide(L)'
;MGGKVMNYRSIINEVLKGVLDGLLYVVVYFYLLPLLLGYMVSSLGAGSYAGNLGGLYAPRVTIIYIALFEGLSVASRILKENALSPFLESLESLLGAFVVLYLVNVYMPGGYAEASMRLSPAEAVTVRIGFYPLIMIMVLAVYLPLAVVPYIEFFMKER
;
A
#
# COMPACT_ATOMS: atom_id res chain seq x y z
N MET A 1 -33.01 -12.94 12.11
CA MET A 1 -31.65 -13.14 11.59
C MET A 1 -31.49 -14.61 11.23
N GLY A 2 -31.87 -14.99 10.01
CA GLY A 2 -31.64 -16.34 9.50
C GLY A 2 -30.33 -16.34 8.72
N GLY A 3 -29.25 -16.80 9.35
CA GLY A 3 -27.98 -16.98 8.65
C GLY A 3 -28.18 -17.99 7.53
N LYS A 4 -28.12 -17.52 6.28
CA LYS A 4 -28.15 -18.40 5.11
C LYS A 4 -26.84 -19.19 5.18
N VAL A 5 -26.90 -20.46 5.58
CA VAL A 5 -25.72 -21.31 5.72
C VAL A 5 -25.00 -21.33 4.37
N MET A 6 -23.82 -20.69 4.32
CA MET A 6 -23.06 -20.58 3.09
C MET A 6 -22.63 -21.99 2.68
N ASN A 7 -22.98 -22.39 1.45
CA ASN A 7 -22.57 -23.67 0.90
C ASN A 7 -21.03 -23.74 0.86
N TYR A 8 -20.43 -24.88 1.21
CA TYR A 8 -18.98 -25.11 1.17
C TYR A 8 -18.32 -24.67 -0.14
N ARG A 9 -18.98 -24.90 -1.29
CA ARG A 9 -18.48 -24.45 -2.59
C ARG A 9 -18.38 -22.92 -2.68
N SER A 10 -19.31 -22.21 -2.05
CA SER A 10 -19.28 -20.74 -1.98
C SER A 10 -18.17 -20.25 -1.06
N ILE A 11 -17.94 -20.92 0.07
CA ILE A 11 -16.86 -20.55 1.00
C ILE A 11 -15.50 -20.71 0.30
N ILE A 12 -15.28 -21.84 -0.36
CA ILE A 12 -14.04 -22.11 -1.10
C ILE A 12 -13.82 -21.05 -2.19
N ASN A 13 -14.86 -20.69 -2.95
CA ASN A 13 -14.75 -19.66 -3.98
C ASN A 13 -14.39 -18.28 -3.40
N GLU A 14 -14.97 -17.89 -2.27
CA GLU A 14 -14.64 -16.61 -1.62
C GLU A 14 -13.22 -16.61 -1.03
N VAL A 15 -12.77 -17.75 -0.47
CA VAL A 15 -11.39 -17.92 -0.02
C VAL A 15 -10.42 -17.78 -1.19
N LEU A 16 -10.66 -18.46 -2.31
CA LEU A 16 -9.79 -18.37 -3.49
C LEU A 16 -9.71 -16.94 -4.04
N LYS A 17 -10.84 -16.23 -4.08
CA LYS A 17 -10.85 -14.81 -4.47
C LYS A 17 -10.05 -13.94 -3.51
N GLY A 18 -10.24 -14.11 -2.20
CA GLY A 18 -9.49 -13.36 -1.20
C GLY A 18 -7.98 -13.60 -1.29
N VAL A 19 -7.56 -14.85 -1.52
CA VAL A 19 -6.15 -15.17 -1.75
C VAL A 19 -5.62 -14.48 -3.02
N LEU A 20 -6.38 -14.51 -4.12
CA LEU A 20 -5.98 -13.84 -5.36
C LEU A 20 -5.85 -12.31 -5.18
N ASP A 21 -6.79 -11.69 -4.47
CA ASP A 21 -6.75 -10.26 -4.18
C ASP A 21 -5.52 -9.91 -3.31
N GLY A 22 -5.29 -10.69 -2.25
CA GLY A 22 -4.14 -10.50 -1.35
C GLY A 22 -2.81 -10.63 -2.08
N LEU A 23 -2.66 -11.62 -2.96
CA LEU A 23 -1.48 -11.76 -3.82
C LEU A 23 -1.32 -10.56 -4.76
N LEU A 24 -2.41 -10.04 -5.32
CA LEU A 24 -2.39 -8.88 -6.21
C LEU A 24 -1.92 -7.62 -5.48
N TYR A 25 -2.39 -7.41 -4.24
CA TYR A 25 -1.89 -6.33 -3.38
C TYR A 25 -0.39 -6.46 -3.09
N VAL A 26 0.08 -7.67 -2.81
CA VAL A 26 1.52 -7.91 -2.61
C VAL A 26 2.30 -7.55 -3.88
N VAL A 27 1.85 -8.00 -5.06
CA VAL A 27 2.50 -7.65 -6.33
C VAL A 27 2.58 -6.13 -6.53
N VAL A 28 1.47 -5.43 -6.28
CA VAL A 28 1.41 -3.97 -6.42
C VAL A 28 2.34 -3.28 -5.44
N TYR A 29 2.24 -3.58 -4.15
CA TYR A 29 2.93 -2.83 -3.11
C TYR A 29 4.39 -3.22 -2.90
N PHE A 30 4.75 -4.50 -3.10
CA PHE A 30 6.12 -4.98 -2.85
C PHE A 30 7.00 -5.01 -4.10
N TYR A 31 6.42 -4.94 -5.29
CA TYR A 31 7.17 -5.02 -6.54
C TYR A 31 6.93 -3.83 -7.47
N LEU A 32 5.68 -3.60 -7.89
CA LEU A 32 5.39 -2.54 -8.87
C LEU A 32 5.64 -1.15 -8.31
N LEU A 33 5.14 -0.85 -7.10
CA LEU A 33 5.27 0.47 -6.50
C LEU A 33 6.74 0.85 -6.22
N PRO A 34 7.58 -0.01 -5.61
CA PRO A 34 9.01 0.26 -5.48
C PRO A 34 9.70 0.51 -6.83
N LEU A 35 9.34 -0.25 -7.86
CA LEU A 35 9.90 -0.09 -9.19
C LEU A 35 9.54 1.27 -9.79
N LEU A 36 8.29 1.70 -9.67
CA LEU A 36 7.84 3.03 -10.10
C LEU A 36 8.56 4.15 -9.34
N LEU A 37 8.65 4.05 -8.01
CA LEU A 37 9.34 5.05 -7.19
C LEU A 37 10.84 5.12 -7.51
N GLY A 38 11.50 3.97 -7.68
CA GLY A 38 12.90 3.92 -8.11
C GLY A 38 13.12 4.55 -9.48
N TYR A 39 12.21 4.33 -10.43
CA TYR A 39 12.26 4.98 -11.74
C TYR A 39 12.09 6.51 -11.64
N MET A 40 11.14 7.00 -10.82
CA MET A 40 10.95 8.43 -10.62
C MET A 40 12.18 9.09 -10.00
N VAL A 41 12.78 8.47 -8.97
CA VAL A 41 13.95 9.03 -8.29
C VAL A 41 15.19 9.02 -9.19
N SER A 42 15.41 7.95 -9.96
CA SER A 42 16.51 7.89 -10.93
C SER A 42 16.37 8.94 -12.03
N SER A 43 15.14 9.21 -12.50
CA SER A 43 14.85 10.24 -13.50
C SER A 43 15.15 11.67 -12.99
N LEU A 44 15.12 11.88 -11.67
CA LEU A 44 15.43 13.17 -11.03
C LEU A 44 16.95 13.39 -10.80
N GLY A 45 17.81 12.51 -11.30
CA GLY A 45 19.27 12.64 -11.16
C GLY A 45 19.81 12.29 -9.77
N ALA A 46 18.97 11.77 -8.88
CA ALA A 46 19.34 11.30 -7.56
C ALA A 46 19.93 9.87 -7.67
N GLY A 47 21.11 9.77 -8.29
CA GLY A 47 21.77 8.50 -8.65
C GLY A 47 22.11 7.56 -7.48
N SER A 48 21.98 8.01 -6.23
CA SER A 48 22.25 7.22 -5.03
C SER A 48 21.09 6.32 -4.56
N TYR A 49 19.87 6.48 -5.08
CA TYR A 49 18.69 5.75 -4.57
C TYR A 49 18.23 4.59 -5.47
N ALA A 50 18.78 4.46 -6.68
CA ALA A 50 18.39 3.45 -7.67
C ALA A 50 18.95 2.04 -7.40
N GLY A 51 19.82 1.88 -6.39
CA GLY A 51 20.67 0.69 -6.23
C GLY A 51 20.01 -0.56 -5.64
N ASN A 52 18.78 -0.53 -5.10
CA ASN A 52 18.25 -1.65 -4.32
C ASN A 52 16.81 -2.08 -4.69
N LEU A 53 16.54 -2.24 -5.99
CA LEU A 53 15.26 -2.83 -6.45
C LEU A 53 15.10 -4.30 -6.04
N GLY A 54 16.18 -5.00 -5.67
CA GLY A 54 16.16 -6.45 -5.37
C GLY A 54 16.10 -6.85 -3.89
N GLY A 55 15.89 -5.92 -2.96
CA GLY A 55 16.07 -6.25 -1.53
C GLY A 55 15.46 -5.30 -0.50
N LEU A 56 14.47 -4.49 -0.88
CA LEU A 56 13.83 -3.54 0.05
C LEU A 56 13.18 -4.20 1.27
N TYR A 57 12.63 -5.40 1.07
CA TYR A 57 11.99 -6.18 2.12
C TYR A 57 12.71 -7.51 2.29
N ALA A 58 13.08 -7.82 3.52
CA ALA A 58 13.53 -9.16 3.86
C ALA A 58 12.41 -10.17 3.52
N PRO A 59 12.71 -11.37 2.98
CA PRO A 59 11.69 -12.35 2.59
C PRO A 59 10.65 -12.64 3.69
N ARG A 60 11.09 -12.65 4.95
CA ARG A 60 10.18 -12.82 6.12
C ARG A 60 9.15 -11.71 6.27
N VAL A 61 9.53 -10.47 5.97
CA VAL A 61 8.62 -9.31 6.02
C VAL A 61 7.58 -9.46 4.92
N THR A 62 8.01 -9.78 3.70
CA THR A 62 7.11 -10.04 2.57
C THR A 62 6.09 -11.13 2.88
N ILE A 63 6.52 -12.25 3.49
CA ILE A 63 5.61 -13.34 3.89
C ILE A 63 4.56 -12.87 4.91
N ILE A 64 4.95 -12.04 5.88
CA ILE A 64 4.00 -11.49 6.86
C ILE A 64 2.96 -10.62 6.16
N TYR A 65 3.38 -9.75 5.23
CA TYR A 65 2.44 -8.90 4.50
C TYR A 65 1.54 -9.71 3.56
N ILE A 66 2.04 -10.76 2.92
CA ILE A 66 1.20 -11.70 2.16
C ILE A 66 0.10 -12.27 3.07
N ALA A 67 0.48 -12.82 4.23
CA ALA A 67 -0.48 -13.39 5.17
C ALA A 67 -1.49 -12.35 5.69
N LEU A 68 -1.07 -11.11 5.89
CA LEU A 68 -1.96 -10.02 6.31
C LEU A 68 -2.93 -9.60 5.21
N PHE A 69 -2.44 -9.35 3.99
CA PHE A 69 -3.31 -8.98 2.86
C PHE A 69 -4.30 -10.11 2.56
N GLU A 70 -3.82 -11.33 2.30
CA GLU A 70 -4.69 -12.48 2.04
C GLU A 70 -5.67 -12.74 3.20
N GLY A 71 -5.17 -12.69 4.45
CA GLY A 71 -5.99 -12.92 5.63
C GLY A 71 -7.12 -11.90 5.77
N LEU A 72 -6.83 -10.62 5.55
CA LEU A 72 -7.82 -9.55 5.58
C LEU A 72 -8.82 -9.69 4.41
N SER A 73 -8.36 -9.93 3.18
CA SER A 73 -9.25 -10.08 2.01
C SER A 73 -10.15 -11.30 2.12
N VAL A 74 -9.64 -12.43 2.65
CA VAL A 74 -10.43 -13.64 2.87
C VAL A 74 -11.44 -13.41 4.00
N ALA A 75 -11.01 -12.83 5.11
CA ALA A 75 -11.85 -12.60 6.27
C ALA A 75 -12.99 -11.63 5.96
N SER A 76 -12.73 -10.52 5.24
CA SER A 76 -13.77 -9.58 4.82
C SER A 76 -14.83 -10.27 3.96
N ARG A 77 -14.41 -11.03 2.93
CA ARG A 77 -15.34 -11.75 2.03
C ARG A 77 -16.19 -12.79 2.74
N ILE A 78 -15.62 -13.56 3.66
CA ILE A 78 -16.37 -14.54 4.45
C ILE A 78 -17.37 -13.83 5.38
N LEU A 79 -16.97 -12.69 5.94
CA LEU A 79 -17.77 -11.90 6.87
C LEU A 79 -18.58 -10.79 6.18
N LYS A 80 -18.78 -10.84 4.86
CA LYS A 80 -19.37 -9.74 4.07
C LYS A 80 -20.72 -9.21 4.56
N GLU A 81 -21.50 -10.04 5.26
CA GLU A 81 -22.82 -9.69 5.82
C GLU A 81 -22.72 -9.19 7.27
N ASN A 82 -21.51 -9.14 7.83
CA ASN A 82 -21.22 -8.68 9.17
C ASN A 82 -20.61 -7.28 9.11
N ALA A 83 -20.95 -6.43 10.08
CA ALA A 83 -20.36 -5.10 10.25
C ALA A 83 -18.82 -5.12 10.43
N LEU A 84 -18.21 -6.29 10.66
CA LEU A 84 -16.77 -6.48 10.66
C LEU A 84 -16.14 -6.49 9.24
N SER A 85 -16.86 -6.84 8.17
CA SER A 85 -16.33 -6.81 6.80
C SER A 85 -15.77 -5.44 6.41
N PRO A 86 -16.53 -4.33 6.53
CA PRO A 86 -16.01 -3.04 6.13
C PRO A 86 -14.78 -2.64 6.95
N PHE A 87 -14.72 -2.99 8.24
CA PHE A 87 -13.53 -2.75 9.06
C PHE A 87 -12.29 -3.49 8.54
N LEU A 88 -12.43 -4.75 8.11
CA LEU A 88 -11.33 -5.54 7.58
C LEU A 88 -10.84 -4.99 6.23
N GLU A 89 -11.76 -4.56 5.35
CA GLU A 89 -11.44 -3.89 4.07
C GLU A 89 -10.75 -2.54 4.29
N SER A 90 -11.16 -1.79 5.32
CA SER A 90 -10.50 -0.55 5.72
C SER A 90 -9.10 -0.81 6.25
N LEU A 91 -8.91 -1.85 7.07
CA LEU A 91 -7.59 -2.24 7.57
C LEU A 91 -6.65 -2.65 6.43
N GLU A 92 -7.16 -3.36 5.43
CA GLU A 92 -6.42 -3.73 4.22
C GLU A 92 -5.96 -2.48 3.45
N SER A 93 -6.85 -1.51 3.27
CA SER A 93 -6.53 -0.22 2.63
C SER A 93 -5.49 0.58 3.42
N LEU A 94 -5.61 0.63 4.75
CA LEU A 94 -4.65 1.30 5.64
C LEU A 94 -3.29 0.59 5.61
N LEU A 95 -3.27 -0.74 5.58
CA LEU A 95 -2.03 -1.52 5.44
C LEU A 95 -1.30 -1.15 4.15
N GLY A 96 -2.02 -1.03 3.04
CA GLY A 96 -1.47 -0.49 1.78
C GLY A 96 -0.86 0.90 1.94
N ALA A 97 -1.58 1.81 2.61
CA ALA A 97 -1.09 3.17 2.89
C ALA A 97 0.23 3.16 3.68
N PHE A 98 0.34 2.30 4.70
CA PHE A 98 1.57 2.16 5.49
C PHE A 98 2.75 1.68 4.65
N VAL A 99 2.53 0.72 3.74
CA VAL A 99 3.58 0.25 2.84
C VAL A 99 4.07 1.40 1.94
N VAL A 100 3.15 2.20 1.41
CA VAL A 100 3.51 3.35 0.56
C VAL A 100 4.30 4.40 1.34
N LEU A 101 3.86 4.75 2.55
CA LEU A 101 4.57 5.69 3.41
C LEU A 101 5.98 5.19 3.76
N TYR A 102 6.11 3.90 4.06
CA TYR A 102 7.41 3.28 4.29
C TYR A 102 8.31 3.41 3.06
N LEU A 103 7.82 3.04 1.88
CA LEU A 103 8.61 3.11 0.65
C LEU A 103 9.04 4.53 0.32
N VAL A 104 8.13 5.48 0.45
CA VAL A 104 8.44 6.89 0.24
C VAL A 104 9.52 7.36 1.20
N ASN A 105 9.46 6.99 2.49
CA ASN A 105 10.52 7.32 3.44
C ASN A 105 11.85 6.64 3.12
N VAL A 106 11.85 5.45 2.51
CA VAL A 106 13.08 4.77 2.08
C VAL A 106 13.70 5.46 0.86
N TYR A 107 12.90 5.82 -0.14
CA TYR A 107 13.37 6.43 -1.38
C TYR A 107 13.61 7.94 -1.27
N MET A 108 12.90 8.62 -0.37
CA MET A 108 12.98 10.06 -0.11
C MET A 108 12.98 10.29 1.40
N PRO A 109 14.10 10.00 2.10
CA PRO A 109 14.18 10.13 3.54
C PRO A 109 13.87 11.57 3.99
N GLY A 110 12.98 11.69 4.97
CA GLY A 110 12.45 12.99 5.43
C GLY A 110 11.43 13.63 4.49
N GLY A 111 11.08 12.98 3.37
CA GLY A 111 10.15 13.49 2.38
C GLY A 111 10.73 14.59 1.50
N TYR A 112 12.03 14.56 1.23
CA TYR A 112 12.69 15.50 0.32
C TYR A 112 13.40 14.75 -0.82
N ALA A 113 13.42 15.36 -2.02
CA ALA A 113 14.42 15.04 -3.02
C ALA A 113 15.53 16.08 -2.96
N GLU A 114 16.77 15.64 -2.97
CA GLU A 114 17.95 16.51 -2.92
C GLU A 114 18.72 16.42 -4.23
N ALA A 115 19.03 17.58 -4.81
CA ALA A 115 19.95 17.70 -5.93
C ALA A 115 21.11 18.59 -5.49
N SER A 116 22.34 18.12 -5.66
CA SER A 116 23.54 18.89 -5.32
C SER A 116 24.35 19.21 -6.58
N MET A 117 24.74 20.46 -6.72
CA MET A 117 25.65 20.92 -7.76
C MET A 117 26.94 21.40 -7.10
N ARG A 118 28.06 20.75 -7.42
CA ARG A 118 29.38 21.21 -6.99
C ARG A 118 29.80 22.40 -7.84
N LEU A 119 30.05 23.54 -7.18
CA LEU A 119 30.56 24.74 -7.82
C LEU A 119 32.09 24.81 -7.75
N SER A 120 32.69 24.22 -6.71
CA SER A 120 34.14 24.06 -6.54
C SER A 120 34.46 22.80 -5.71
N PRO A 121 35.74 22.42 -5.51
CA PRO A 121 36.11 21.32 -4.62
C PRO A 121 35.69 21.51 -3.16
N ALA A 122 35.45 22.75 -2.73
CA ALA A 122 35.07 23.12 -1.36
C ALA A 122 33.61 23.61 -1.23
N GLU A 123 32.92 23.92 -2.34
CA GLU A 123 31.56 24.44 -2.34
C GLU A 123 30.61 23.60 -3.18
N ALA A 124 29.50 23.21 -2.56
CA ALA A 124 28.36 22.59 -3.23
C ALA A 124 27.08 23.32 -2.83
N VAL A 125 26.24 23.64 -3.81
CA VAL A 125 24.89 24.14 -3.59
C VAL A 125 23.95 22.93 -3.63
N THR A 126 23.17 22.76 -2.56
CA THR A 126 22.17 21.70 -2.47
C THR A 126 20.77 22.31 -2.52
N VAL A 127 19.97 21.89 -3.49
CA VAL A 127 18.55 22.25 -3.60
C VAL A 127 17.74 21.07 -3.07
N ARG A 128 16.83 21.36 -2.13
CA ARG A 128 15.93 20.38 -1.53
C ARG A 128 14.49 20.71 -1.91
N ILE A 129 13.77 19.73 -2.46
CA ILE A 129 12.34 19.85 -2.79
C ILE A 129 11.57 18.97 -1.81
N GLY A 130 10.67 19.57 -1.03
CA GLY A 130 9.83 18.85 -0.07
C GLY A 130 8.57 18.26 -0.71
N PHE A 131 8.37 16.97 -0.50
CA PHE A 131 7.22 16.19 -0.98
C PHE A 131 6.23 15.82 0.13
N TYR A 132 6.54 16.10 1.40
CA TYR A 132 5.66 15.79 2.54
C TYR A 132 4.22 16.27 2.35
N PRO A 133 3.95 17.51 1.89
CA PRO A 133 2.60 17.97 1.63
C PRO A 133 1.89 17.16 0.52
N LEU A 134 2.61 16.79 -0.54
CA LEU A 134 2.08 15.99 -1.64
C LEU A 134 1.74 14.56 -1.20
N ILE A 135 2.59 13.95 -0.38
CA ILE A 135 2.36 12.63 0.22
C ILE A 135 1.12 12.68 1.12
N MET A 136 1.01 13.73 1.94
CA MET A 136 -0.14 13.90 2.84
C MET A 136 -1.45 14.10 2.06
N ILE A 137 -1.41 14.86 0.96
CA ILE A 137 -2.56 15.00 0.05
C ILE A 137 -2.92 13.65 -0.56
N MET A 138 -1.95 12.86 -1.01
CA MET A 138 -2.21 11.51 -1.55
C MET A 138 -2.85 10.59 -0.50
N VAL A 139 -2.37 10.62 0.76
CA VAL A 139 -2.98 9.86 1.86
C VAL A 139 -4.43 10.29 2.10
N LEU A 140 -4.68 11.59 2.18
CA LEU A 140 -6.03 12.12 2.46
C LEU A 140 -6.99 12.00 1.28
N ALA A 141 -6.51 12.10 0.04
CA ALA A 141 -7.35 12.10 -1.15
C ALA A 141 -7.58 10.70 -1.73
N VAL A 142 -6.70 9.75 -1.46
CA VAL A 142 -6.79 8.39 -2.03
C VAL A 142 -7.06 7.36 -0.93
N TYR A 143 -6.20 7.26 0.08
CA TYR A 143 -6.30 6.20 1.08
C TYR A 143 -7.44 6.41 2.07
N LEU A 144 -7.72 7.66 2.46
CA LEU A 144 -8.83 7.95 3.37
C LEU A 144 -10.19 7.59 2.72
N PRO A 145 -10.50 7.97 1.47
CA PRO A 145 -11.68 7.46 0.78
C PRO A 145 -11.71 5.94 0.69
N LEU A 146 -10.62 5.29 0.28
CA LEU A 146 -10.58 3.82 0.20
C LEU A 146 -10.84 3.13 1.55
N ALA A 147 -10.39 3.74 2.66
CA ALA A 147 -10.68 3.23 4.00
C ALA A 147 -12.12 3.50 4.46
N VAL A 148 -12.83 4.48 3.90
CA VAL A 148 -14.19 4.85 4.32
C VAL A 148 -15.26 4.23 3.42
N VAL A 149 -14.96 4.04 2.12
CA VAL A 149 -15.87 3.47 1.11
C VAL A 149 -16.51 2.16 1.57
N PRO A 150 -15.79 1.19 2.16
CA PRO A 150 -16.40 -0.06 2.63
C PRO A 150 -17.57 0.16 3.59
N TYR A 151 -17.46 1.14 4.49
CA TYR A 151 -18.54 1.50 5.41
C TYR A 151 -19.73 2.11 4.68
N ILE A 152 -19.48 3.01 3.73
CA ILE A 152 -20.54 3.62 2.91
C ILE A 152 -21.29 2.53 2.16
N GLU A 153 -20.58 1.61 1.51
CA GLU A 153 -21.19 0.51 0.75
C GLU A 153 -21.99 -0.44 1.64
N PHE A 154 -21.46 -0.78 2.82
CA PHE A 154 -22.14 -1.64 3.78
C PHE A 154 -23.47 -1.04 4.22
N PHE A 155 -23.47 0.22 4.69
CA PHE A 155 -24.70 0.88 5.15
C PHE A 155 -25.68 1.23 4.03
N MET A 156 -25.20 1.44 2.79
CA MET A 156 -26.08 1.65 1.63
C MET A 156 -26.74 0.35 1.16
N LYS A 157 -26.08 -0.81 1.28
CA LYS A 157 -26.65 -2.12 0.92
C LYS A 157 -27.68 -2.64 1.91
N GLU A 158 -27.67 -2.16 3.16
CA GLU A 158 -28.66 -2.51 4.19
C GLU A 158 -30.00 -1.73 4.07
N ARG A 159 -30.12 -0.78 3.13
CA ARG A 159 -31.37 -0.08 2.79
C ARG A 159 -32.09 -0.74 1.62
#